data_AF-A0AA38UVF3-F1
#
_entry.id   AF-A0AA38UVF3-F1
#
_cell.length_a   1.000
_cell.length_b   1.000
_cell.length_c   1.000
_cell.angle_alpha   90.00
_cell.angle_beta   90.00
_cell.angle_gamma   90.00
#
_symmetry.space_group_name_H-M   'P 1'
#
loop_
_entity.id
_entity.type
_entity.pdbx_description
1 polymer ?
#
loop_
_entity_poly.entity_id
_entity_poly.type
_entity_poly.pdbx_seq_one_letter_code
_entity_poly.pdbx_strand_id
1 'polypeptide(L)'
;METHLTKPTKYDIEDSNIALLGSDLEKRVREHGGDKELAWNEAGASTGLQIWRIEKFHVTPLPKAQEGKFYDGDSYIVLYTYKKTPESESFSYDLHFWLGEETSQDEAGTAAYKTVELDDHLHGIPVQYREVQGYESDRFLSHFPLGFVCLKGGISTGFHHVTDMPPVDTHKLYRISITPNPHPSQSHAHLLAIREVSFAGSSLVEGDVFVLDKGTKVWQLNTKESAGKEKFRAAEFVRSLSDGRKGGCEVTVFDEGGHGAGIFLAEFGEDTTIHRESPQSASEASNFNLYRLSDASGTPTFSAIESPITFSSLSSSDAFLLDNTLPSSSAAMYVWLGAQSSLTERRLAMQYAQKFLHDKFGDDVIGTKSKKAVAIPIVKMQEGQESEAFLTLLGGQD
;
A
#
# COMPACT_ATOMS: atom_id res chain seq x y z
N MET A 1 -15.64 23.06 -32.05
CA MET A 1 -16.05 22.19 -30.93
C MET A 1 -14.81 21.99 -30.08
N GLU A 2 -14.65 22.82 -29.06
CA GLU A 2 -13.58 22.67 -28.07
C GLU A 2 -13.87 21.39 -27.29
N THR A 3 -13.05 20.37 -27.49
CA THR A 3 -13.02 19.19 -26.64
C THR A 3 -12.50 19.62 -25.28
N HIS A 4 -13.41 19.88 -24.34
CA HIS A 4 -13.04 20.00 -22.93
C HIS A 4 -12.37 18.69 -22.52
N LEU A 5 -11.03 18.68 -22.41
CA LEU A 5 -10.33 17.65 -21.65
C LEU A 5 -10.71 17.87 -20.18
N THR A 6 -11.81 17.26 -19.75
CA THR A 6 -12.08 17.04 -18.33
C THR A 6 -10.94 16.21 -17.78
N LYS A 7 -10.18 16.77 -16.84
CA LYS A 7 -9.18 16.02 -16.09
C LYS A 7 -9.88 14.85 -15.37
N PRO A 8 -9.27 13.65 -15.31
CA PRO A 8 -9.80 12.54 -14.54
C PRO A 8 -10.05 12.98 -13.09
N THR A 9 -11.17 12.54 -12.51
CA THR A 9 -11.49 12.83 -11.11
C THR A 9 -10.51 12.07 -10.22
N LYS A 10 -9.78 12.80 -9.36
CA LYS A 10 -8.91 12.20 -8.35
C LYS A 10 -9.74 11.30 -7.42
N TYR A 11 -9.22 10.11 -7.12
CA TYR A 11 -9.83 9.20 -6.19
C TYR A 11 -9.72 9.74 -4.76
N ASP A 12 -10.85 9.91 -4.10
CA ASP A 12 -10.89 10.31 -2.68
C ASP A 12 -11.04 9.05 -1.82
N ILE A 13 -10.01 8.66 -1.10
CA ILE A 13 -10.04 7.45 -0.26
C ILE A 13 -11.03 7.59 0.92
N GLU A 14 -11.28 8.81 1.39
CA GLU A 14 -12.16 9.11 2.53
C GLU A 14 -13.63 9.01 2.12
N ASP A 15 -13.97 9.61 0.97
CA ASP A 15 -15.36 9.66 0.49
C ASP A 15 -15.73 8.50 -0.46
N SER A 16 -14.73 7.83 -1.06
CA SER A 16 -14.97 6.75 -2.03
C SER A 16 -15.00 5.41 -1.34
N ASN A 17 -16.20 4.95 -1.02
CA ASN A 17 -16.44 3.53 -0.88
C ASN A 17 -16.22 2.87 -2.25
N ILE A 18 -15.26 1.94 -2.42
CA ILE A 18 -15.12 1.16 -3.67
C ILE A 18 -16.44 0.40 -3.95
N ALA A 19 -17.25 0.16 -2.92
CA ALA A 19 -18.60 -0.38 -3.08
C ALA A 19 -19.56 0.52 -3.90
N LEU A 20 -19.34 1.84 -3.92
CA LEU A 20 -20.15 2.76 -4.71
C LEU A 20 -19.74 2.80 -6.19
N LEU A 21 -18.68 2.09 -6.57
CA LEU A 21 -18.24 2.06 -7.96
C LEU A 21 -19.22 1.29 -8.87
N GLY A 22 -20.04 0.39 -8.30
CA GLY A 22 -21.26 -0.15 -8.91
C GLY A 22 -21.08 -0.82 -10.28
N SER A 23 -22.20 -1.18 -10.90
CA SER A 23 -22.21 -1.77 -12.25
C SER A 23 -21.70 -0.81 -13.32
N ASP A 24 -21.77 0.51 -13.09
CA ASP A 24 -21.41 1.52 -14.09
C ASP A 24 -19.90 1.64 -14.28
N LEU A 25 -19.10 1.56 -13.21
CA LEU A 25 -17.65 1.51 -13.37
C LEU A 25 -17.21 0.17 -13.94
N GLU A 26 -17.76 -0.95 -13.45
CA GLU A 26 -17.49 -2.27 -14.02
C GLU A 26 -17.79 -2.29 -15.52
N LYS A 27 -18.92 -1.71 -15.92
CA LYS A 27 -19.29 -1.53 -17.32
C LYS A 27 -18.26 -0.68 -18.08
N ARG A 28 -17.84 0.46 -17.53
CA ARG A 28 -16.79 1.30 -18.17
C ARG A 28 -15.46 0.56 -18.31
N VAL A 29 -15.02 -0.16 -17.28
CA VAL A 29 -13.79 -0.97 -17.31
C VAL A 29 -13.90 -2.04 -18.39
N ARG A 30 -15.03 -2.73 -18.51
CA ARG A 30 -15.27 -3.72 -19.57
C ARG A 30 -15.33 -3.11 -20.96
N GLU A 31 -15.97 -1.95 -21.11
CA GLU A 31 -16.06 -1.23 -22.39
C GLU A 31 -14.69 -0.77 -22.90
N HIS A 32 -13.78 -0.36 -22.02
CA HIS A 32 -12.48 0.19 -22.41
C HIS A 32 -11.34 -0.84 -22.36
N GLY A 33 -11.32 -1.71 -21.35
CA GLY A 33 -10.30 -2.74 -21.14
C GLY A 33 -10.58 -4.06 -21.86
N GLY A 34 -11.82 -4.31 -22.31
CA GLY A 34 -12.24 -5.55 -22.96
C GLY A 34 -12.61 -6.69 -21.99
N ASP A 35 -13.26 -7.73 -22.51
CA ASP A 35 -13.79 -8.86 -21.72
C ASP A 35 -12.73 -9.88 -21.27
N LYS A 36 -11.55 -9.90 -21.89
CA LYS A 36 -10.44 -10.80 -21.52
C LYS A 36 -9.14 -10.04 -21.48
N GLU A 37 -8.48 -10.07 -20.33
CA GLU A 37 -7.15 -9.48 -20.16
C GLU A 37 -6.06 -10.47 -20.56
N LEU A 38 -5.17 -10.06 -21.46
CA LEU A 38 -4.09 -10.91 -21.98
C LEU A 38 -2.99 -11.10 -20.94
N ALA A 39 -2.86 -10.15 -20.00
CA ALA A 39 -1.88 -10.19 -18.93
C ALA A 39 -2.00 -11.45 -18.03
N TRP A 40 -3.18 -12.08 -17.98
CA TRP A 40 -3.43 -13.24 -17.13
C TRP A 40 -2.90 -14.56 -17.68
N ASN A 41 -2.64 -14.66 -19.00
CA ASN A 41 -2.20 -15.93 -19.61
C ASN A 41 -0.91 -16.50 -18.99
N GLU A 42 -0.02 -15.62 -18.49
CA GLU A 42 1.24 -15.99 -17.84
C GLU A 42 1.23 -15.66 -16.33
N ALA A 43 0.11 -15.19 -15.79
CA ALA A 43 0.02 -14.83 -14.38
C ALA A 43 0.02 -16.08 -13.50
N GLY A 44 0.89 -16.12 -12.49
CA GLY A 44 0.91 -17.21 -11.52
C GLY A 44 1.46 -18.55 -12.06
N ALA A 45 2.09 -18.54 -13.24
CA ALA A 45 2.63 -19.75 -13.89
C ALA A 45 3.96 -20.23 -13.27
N SER A 46 4.68 -19.36 -12.56
CA SER A 46 5.95 -19.69 -11.89
C SER A 46 6.16 -18.82 -10.66
N THR A 47 7.01 -19.29 -9.74
CA THR A 47 7.33 -18.55 -8.51
C THR A 47 8.00 -17.22 -8.82
N GLY A 48 7.61 -16.17 -8.11
CA GLY A 48 8.20 -14.85 -8.23
C GLY A 48 7.17 -13.72 -8.21
N LEU A 49 7.67 -12.51 -8.47
CA LEU A 49 6.89 -11.28 -8.47
C LEU A 49 6.50 -10.89 -9.91
N GLN A 50 5.22 -10.59 -10.09
CA GLN A 50 4.67 -9.98 -11.30
C GLN A 50 3.94 -8.70 -10.89
N ILE A 51 4.21 -7.60 -11.59
CA ILE A 51 3.62 -6.30 -11.30
C ILE A 51 3.03 -5.74 -12.59
N TRP A 52 1.84 -5.19 -12.50
CA TRP A 52 1.19 -4.46 -13.58
C TRP A 52 0.79 -3.07 -13.10
N ARG A 53 0.98 -2.08 -13.97
CA ARG A 53 0.49 -0.71 -13.79
C ARG A 53 -0.81 -0.55 -14.57
N ILE A 54 -1.79 0.12 -13.98
CA ILE A 54 -3.01 0.47 -14.68
C ILE A 54 -2.74 1.68 -15.56
N GLU A 55 -2.92 1.53 -16.87
CA GLU A 55 -2.75 2.60 -17.85
C GLU A 55 -4.04 2.80 -18.63
N LYS A 56 -4.83 3.82 -18.28
CA LYS A 56 -6.10 4.16 -18.99
C LYS A 56 -7.00 2.93 -19.19
N PHE A 57 -7.41 2.27 -18.11
CA PHE A 57 -8.20 1.02 -18.08
C PHE A 57 -7.47 -0.26 -18.52
N HIS A 58 -6.21 -0.21 -18.96
CA HIS A 58 -5.44 -1.40 -19.36
C HIS A 58 -4.46 -1.87 -18.30
N VAL A 59 -4.26 -3.18 -18.21
CA VAL A 59 -3.28 -3.82 -17.32
C VAL A 59 -1.96 -3.97 -18.06
N THR A 60 -0.98 -3.10 -17.77
CA THR A 60 0.32 -3.09 -18.47
C THR A 60 1.41 -3.69 -17.60
N PRO A 61 2.15 -4.73 -18.04
CA PRO A 61 3.25 -5.31 -17.28
C PRO A 61 4.34 -4.27 -16.98
N LEU A 62 4.75 -4.18 -15.71
CA LEU A 62 5.83 -3.30 -15.30
C LEU A 62 7.19 -3.93 -15.69
N PRO A 63 8.09 -3.20 -16.38
CA PRO A 63 9.40 -3.73 -16.72
C PRO A 63 10.21 -4.13 -15.47
N LYS A 64 10.96 -5.22 -15.53
CA LYS A 64 11.78 -5.72 -14.40
C LYS A 64 12.71 -4.67 -13.79
N ALA A 65 13.27 -3.77 -14.60
CA ALA A 65 14.14 -2.67 -14.12
C ALA A 65 13.40 -1.60 -13.27
N GLN A 66 12.07 -1.62 -13.28
CA GLN A 66 11.21 -0.71 -12.52
C GLN A 66 10.53 -1.41 -11.33
N GLU A 67 10.81 -2.69 -11.07
CA GLU A 67 10.27 -3.38 -9.90
C GLU A 67 10.62 -2.63 -8.60
N GLY A 68 9.61 -2.48 -7.73
CA GLY A 68 9.74 -1.71 -6.49
C GLY A 68 9.57 -0.20 -6.65
N LYS A 69 9.40 0.33 -7.88
CA LYS A 69 9.14 1.76 -8.13
C LYS A 69 7.67 2.00 -8.48
N PHE A 70 7.01 2.81 -7.67
CA PHE A 70 5.61 3.17 -7.77
C PHE A 70 5.46 4.68 -7.90
N TYR A 71 4.35 5.12 -8.48
CA TYR A 71 3.98 6.52 -8.60
C TYR A 71 2.66 6.78 -7.88
N ASP A 72 2.60 7.87 -7.10
CA ASP A 72 1.43 8.22 -6.28
C ASP A 72 0.17 8.54 -7.11
N GLY A 73 0.34 8.93 -8.37
CA GLY A 73 -0.74 9.23 -9.29
C GLY A 73 -1.33 8.03 -10.02
N ASP A 74 -0.88 6.80 -9.76
CA ASP A 74 -1.33 5.61 -10.45
C ASP A 74 -1.80 4.50 -9.51
N SER A 75 -2.39 3.46 -10.09
CA SER A 75 -2.77 2.22 -9.40
C SER A 75 -2.06 1.01 -10.01
N TYR A 76 -1.80 0.00 -9.18
CA TYR A 76 -1.01 -1.17 -9.56
C TYR A 76 -1.66 -2.47 -9.09
N ILE A 77 -1.40 -3.56 -9.79
CA ILE A 77 -1.69 -4.94 -9.38
C ILE A 77 -0.36 -5.65 -9.17
N VAL A 78 -0.19 -6.32 -8.04
CA VAL A 78 1.02 -7.06 -7.69
C VAL A 78 0.64 -8.49 -7.32
N LEU A 79 1.19 -9.46 -8.05
CA LEU A 79 1.02 -10.88 -7.79
C LEU A 79 2.35 -11.47 -7.34
N TYR A 80 2.38 -12.03 -6.14
CA TYR A 80 3.49 -12.82 -5.65
C TYR A 80 3.11 -14.30 -5.62
N THR A 81 3.82 -15.10 -6.42
CA THR A 81 3.59 -16.54 -6.55
C THR A 81 4.67 -17.30 -5.77
N TYR A 82 4.25 -18.20 -4.89
CA TYR A 82 5.16 -18.98 -4.05
C TYR A 82 4.64 -20.39 -3.80
N LYS A 83 5.46 -21.22 -3.16
CA LYS A 83 5.07 -22.54 -2.66
C LYS A 83 5.10 -22.50 -1.13
N LYS A 84 4.05 -22.99 -0.46
CA LYS A 84 3.99 -23.01 1.02
C LYS A 84 5.12 -23.85 1.64
N THR A 85 5.52 -24.92 0.96
CA THR A 85 6.70 -25.72 1.30
C THR A 85 7.51 -26.03 0.04
N PRO A 86 8.82 -26.32 0.14
CA PRO A 86 9.64 -26.70 -1.01
C PRO A 86 9.09 -27.90 -1.80
N GLU A 87 8.39 -28.82 -1.11
CA GLU A 87 7.81 -30.04 -1.65
C GLU A 87 6.43 -29.84 -2.26
N SER A 88 5.80 -28.68 -2.06
CA SER A 88 4.44 -28.43 -2.55
C SER A 88 4.38 -28.44 -4.08
N GLU A 89 3.42 -29.18 -4.64
CA GLU A 89 3.16 -29.18 -6.08
C GLU A 89 2.31 -27.98 -6.51
N SER A 90 1.46 -27.48 -5.62
CA SER A 90 0.59 -26.34 -5.88
C SER A 90 1.25 -25.02 -5.53
N PHE A 91 0.86 -23.98 -6.25
CA PHE A 91 1.23 -22.62 -5.92
C PHE A 91 0.24 -21.99 -4.94
N SER A 92 0.74 -21.00 -4.21
CA SER A 92 -0.04 -20.06 -3.42
C SER A 92 0.31 -18.65 -3.88
N TYR A 93 -0.63 -17.73 -3.64
CA TYR A 93 -0.59 -16.41 -4.24
C TYR A 93 -0.95 -15.35 -3.21
N ASP A 94 -0.13 -14.31 -3.14
CA ASP A 94 -0.54 -13.03 -2.56
C ASP A 94 -0.85 -12.07 -3.72
N LEU A 95 -2.06 -11.54 -3.74
CA LEU A 95 -2.56 -10.68 -4.80
C LEU A 95 -2.93 -9.31 -4.23
N HIS A 96 -2.11 -8.32 -4.49
CA HIS A 96 -2.30 -6.96 -3.99
C HIS A 96 -2.82 -6.07 -5.12
N PHE A 97 -3.68 -5.12 -4.79
CA PHE A 97 -3.84 -3.90 -5.58
C PHE A 97 -3.44 -2.71 -4.73
N TRP A 98 -2.52 -1.92 -5.26
CA TRP A 98 -1.97 -0.75 -4.59
C TRP A 98 -2.56 0.52 -5.20
N LEU A 99 -3.04 1.41 -4.33
CA LEU A 99 -3.68 2.66 -4.69
C LEU A 99 -2.80 3.83 -4.26
N GLY A 100 -2.32 4.60 -5.23
CA GLY A 100 -1.58 5.83 -4.98
C GLY A 100 -2.47 6.92 -4.40
N GLU A 101 -1.87 7.83 -3.64
CA GLU A 101 -2.59 8.93 -2.97
C GLU A 101 -3.23 9.92 -3.96
N GLU A 102 -2.68 10.05 -5.16
CA GLU A 102 -3.10 10.93 -6.24
C GLU A 102 -3.75 10.17 -7.41
N THR A 103 -4.00 8.86 -7.26
CA THR A 103 -4.57 8.04 -8.34
C THR A 103 -5.97 8.52 -8.74
N SER A 104 -6.34 8.31 -10.00
CA SER A 104 -7.68 8.63 -10.49
C SER A 104 -8.72 7.56 -10.09
N GLN A 105 -10.00 7.95 -10.05
CA GLN A 105 -11.08 7.03 -9.68
C GLN A 105 -11.22 5.86 -10.65
N ASP A 106 -10.99 6.10 -11.94
CA ASP A 106 -11.01 5.07 -12.97
C ASP A 106 -9.84 4.09 -12.84
N GLU A 107 -8.62 4.57 -12.54
CA GLU A 107 -7.47 3.69 -12.30
C GLU A 107 -7.66 2.83 -11.05
N ALA A 108 -8.09 3.44 -9.94
CA ALA A 108 -8.33 2.73 -8.68
C ALA A 108 -9.39 1.63 -8.84
N GLY A 109 -10.51 1.94 -9.49
CA GLY A 109 -11.55 0.94 -9.70
C GLY A 109 -11.20 -0.08 -10.79
N THR A 110 -10.39 0.28 -11.79
CA THR A 110 -9.83 -0.71 -12.72
C THR A 110 -8.93 -1.69 -11.98
N ALA A 111 -8.05 -1.23 -11.10
CA ALA A 111 -7.18 -2.09 -10.30
C ALA A 111 -8.00 -3.06 -9.44
N ALA A 112 -9.01 -2.55 -8.73
CA ALA A 112 -9.90 -3.38 -7.91
C ALA A 112 -10.65 -4.43 -8.75
N TYR A 113 -11.25 -4.01 -9.87
CA TYR A 113 -11.99 -4.92 -10.76
C TYR A 113 -11.09 -6.00 -11.36
N LYS A 114 -9.92 -5.60 -11.87
CA LYS A 114 -8.98 -6.51 -12.52
C LYS A 114 -8.30 -7.46 -11.53
N THR A 115 -8.16 -7.07 -10.26
CA THR A 115 -7.76 -7.99 -9.19
C THR A 115 -8.79 -9.08 -8.94
N VAL A 116 -10.10 -8.76 -8.96
CA VAL A 116 -11.15 -9.80 -8.87
C VAL A 116 -11.11 -10.73 -10.09
N GLU A 117 -10.92 -10.17 -11.28
CA GLU A 117 -10.77 -10.96 -12.51
C GLU A 117 -9.57 -11.93 -12.45
N LEU A 118 -8.43 -11.49 -11.91
CA LEU A 118 -7.25 -12.33 -11.71
C LEU A 118 -7.44 -13.37 -10.60
N ASP A 119 -8.15 -13.03 -9.52
CA ASP A 119 -8.51 -13.99 -8.47
C ASP A 119 -9.34 -15.15 -9.03
N ASP A 120 -10.37 -14.83 -9.82
CA ASP A 120 -11.20 -15.82 -10.51
C ASP A 120 -10.36 -16.68 -11.48
N HIS A 121 -9.42 -16.06 -12.20
CA HIS A 121 -8.48 -16.77 -13.08
C HIS A 121 -7.60 -17.77 -12.32
N LEU A 122 -7.18 -17.42 -11.09
CA LEU A 122 -6.41 -18.26 -10.19
C LEU A 122 -7.29 -19.11 -9.25
N HIS A 123 -8.57 -19.31 -9.64
CA HIS A 123 -9.53 -20.19 -8.96
C HIS A 123 -9.83 -19.81 -7.50
N GLY A 124 -9.71 -18.52 -7.15
CA GLY A 124 -9.97 -18.03 -5.80
C GLY A 124 -8.96 -18.48 -4.74
N ILE A 125 -7.82 -19.05 -5.16
CA ILE A 125 -6.70 -19.43 -4.30
C ILE A 125 -5.98 -18.19 -3.70
N PRO A 126 -5.83 -17.05 -4.40
CA PRO A 126 -5.09 -15.93 -3.86
C PRO A 126 -5.67 -15.34 -2.57
N VAL A 127 -4.76 -14.92 -1.67
CA VAL A 127 -5.09 -13.96 -0.62
C VAL A 127 -5.04 -12.57 -1.24
N GLN A 128 -6.14 -11.84 -1.16
CA GLN A 128 -6.25 -10.50 -1.75
C GLN A 128 -5.96 -9.41 -0.73
N TYR A 129 -5.16 -8.42 -1.12
CA TYR A 129 -4.78 -7.31 -0.28
C TYR A 129 -5.13 -5.98 -0.96
N ARG A 130 -5.86 -5.12 -0.24
CA ARG A 130 -6.02 -3.72 -0.60
C ARG A 130 -4.91 -2.92 0.07
N GLU A 131 -4.01 -2.39 -0.72
CA GLU A 131 -2.88 -1.59 -0.26
C GLU A 131 -3.11 -0.12 -0.60
N VAL A 132 -2.90 0.77 0.36
CA VAL A 132 -3.03 2.22 0.18
C VAL A 132 -1.70 2.87 0.49
N GLN A 133 -1.29 3.84 -0.34
CA GLN A 133 -0.05 4.56 -0.16
C GLN A 133 0.14 5.07 1.28
N GLY A 134 1.30 4.73 1.87
CA GLY A 134 1.67 5.12 3.23
C GLY A 134 1.07 4.24 4.34
N TYR A 135 0.19 3.30 3.99
CA TYR A 135 -0.44 2.35 4.90
C TYR A 135 -0.26 0.91 4.42
N GLU A 136 0.74 0.65 3.57
CA GLU A 136 0.96 -0.68 2.99
C GLU A 136 1.23 -1.73 4.08
N SER A 137 0.72 -2.95 3.85
CA SER A 137 0.99 -4.07 4.73
C SER A 137 2.47 -4.46 4.74
N ASP A 138 2.93 -5.00 5.88
CA ASP A 138 4.28 -5.59 5.99
C ASP A 138 4.48 -6.69 4.94
N ARG A 139 3.40 -7.43 4.61
CA ARG A 139 3.43 -8.46 3.57
C ARG A 139 3.77 -7.86 2.20
N PHE A 140 3.09 -6.80 1.80
CA PHE A 140 3.36 -6.10 0.54
C PHE A 140 4.79 -5.60 0.45
N LEU A 141 5.25 -4.88 1.48
CA LEU A 141 6.61 -4.33 1.51
C LEU A 141 7.67 -5.44 1.43
N SER A 142 7.40 -6.60 2.07
CA SER A 142 8.32 -7.73 2.08
C SER A 142 8.70 -8.26 0.69
N HIS A 143 7.85 -8.04 -0.32
CA HIS A 143 8.07 -8.49 -1.70
C HIS A 143 9.14 -7.68 -2.44
N PHE A 144 9.61 -6.56 -1.88
CA PHE A 144 10.61 -5.67 -2.50
C PHE A 144 11.94 -5.73 -1.73
N PRO A 145 12.78 -6.76 -1.94
CA PRO A 145 14.04 -6.92 -1.20
C PRO A 145 15.07 -5.82 -1.47
N LEU A 146 14.95 -5.16 -2.63
CA LEU A 146 15.75 -3.99 -2.96
C LEU A 146 15.12 -2.69 -2.45
N GLY A 147 14.07 -2.74 -1.62
CA GLY A 147 13.34 -1.61 -1.08
C GLY A 147 12.19 -1.13 -1.96
N PHE A 148 11.21 -0.49 -1.32
CA PHE A 148 10.06 0.14 -1.97
C PHE A 148 10.36 1.63 -2.23
N VAL A 149 9.99 2.13 -3.41
CA VAL A 149 10.17 3.54 -3.81
C VAL A 149 8.85 4.06 -4.36
N CYS A 150 8.30 5.10 -3.74
CA CYS A 150 7.11 5.81 -4.21
C CYS A 150 7.49 7.26 -4.58
N LEU A 151 7.25 7.63 -5.83
CA LEU A 151 7.59 8.95 -6.38
C LEU A 151 6.31 9.72 -6.72
N LYS A 152 6.40 11.05 -6.81
CA LYS A 152 5.27 11.85 -7.26
C LYS A 152 5.07 11.78 -8.77
N GLY A 153 3.82 11.85 -9.20
CA GLY A 153 3.43 11.88 -10.61
C GLY A 153 2.74 10.60 -11.04
N GLY A 154 2.74 10.31 -12.34
CA GLY A 154 2.05 9.16 -12.90
C GLY A 154 1.78 9.34 -14.39
N ILE A 155 0.91 8.50 -14.94
CA ILE A 155 0.55 8.48 -16.37
C ILE A 155 -0.18 9.76 -16.74
N SER A 156 -1.13 10.18 -15.89
CA SER A 156 -1.95 11.38 -16.09
C SER A 156 -1.11 12.67 -16.15
N THR A 157 0.05 12.68 -15.51
CA THR A 157 1.00 13.80 -15.48
C THR A 157 2.13 13.67 -16.51
N GLY A 158 2.14 12.61 -17.32
CA GLY A 158 3.13 12.38 -18.39
C GLY A 158 4.46 11.83 -17.89
N PHE A 159 4.56 11.39 -16.63
CA PHE A 159 5.76 10.75 -16.10
C PHE A 159 5.81 9.28 -16.54
N HIS A 160 6.47 9.04 -17.67
CA HIS A 160 6.78 7.69 -18.16
C HIS A 160 8.19 7.23 -17.81
N HIS A 161 9.12 8.15 -17.49
CA HIS A 161 10.47 7.81 -17.04
C HIS A 161 11.22 9.07 -16.57
N VAL A 162 11.95 9.00 -15.45
CA VAL A 162 12.89 10.06 -15.04
C VAL A 162 14.21 9.86 -15.79
N THR A 163 14.27 10.29 -17.05
CA THR A 163 15.54 10.38 -17.82
C THR A 163 16.00 11.82 -18.05
N ASP A 164 15.13 12.79 -17.81
CA ASP A 164 15.46 14.20 -18.00
C ASP A 164 16.02 14.82 -16.72
N MET A 165 17.04 15.67 -16.89
CA MET A 165 17.53 16.51 -15.81
C MET A 165 16.36 17.35 -15.28
N PRO A 166 16.05 17.30 -13.97
CA PRO A 166 15.00 18.14 -13.42
C PRO A 166 15.35 19.62 -13.69
N PRO A 167 14.35 20.49 -13.87
CA PRO A 167 14.57 21.92 -13.99
C PRO A 167 15.50 22.45 -12.88
N VAL A 168 16.29 23.48 -13.20
CA VAL A 168 17.07 24.21 -12.19
C VAL A 168 16.10 24.71 -11.10
N ASP A 169 16.48 24.55 -9.83
CA ASP A 169 15.66 24.85 -8.63
C ASP A 169 14.45 23.94 -8.37
N THR A 170 14.42 22.74 -8.93
CA THR A 170 13.44 21.72 -8.48
C THR A 170 13.78 21.31 -7.05
N HIS A 171 12.86 21.49 -6.10
CA HIS A 171 13.01 21.04 -4.71
C HIS A 171 12.18 19.78 -4.49
N LYS A 172 12.82 18.60 -4.61
CA LYS A 172 12.19 17.33 -4.27
C LYS A 172 12.74 16.81 -2.95
N LEU A 173 11.83 16.51 -2.01
CA LEU A 173 12.18 15.93 -0.73
C LEU A 173 11.78 14.46 -0.73
N TYR A 174 12.71 13.59 -0.34
CA TYR A 174 12.47 12.16 -0.16
C TYR A 174 12.67 11.79 1.30
N ARG A 175 11.71 11.08 1.89
CA ARG A 175 11.80 10.46 3.21
C ARG A 175 12.19 9.00 3.06
N ILE A 176 13.21 8.58 3.78
CA ILE A 176 13.68 7.20 3.88
C ILE A 176 13.40 6.73 5.29
N SER A 177 12.54 5.73 5.41
CA SER A 177 12.01 5.23 6.68
C SER A 177 11.93 3.70 6.68
N ILE A 178 12.10 3.09 7.85
CA ILE A 178 11.77 1.68 8.09
C ILE A 178 10.36 1.58 8.67
N THR A 179 9.48 0.81 8.03
CA THR A 179 8.20 0.45 8.67
C THR A 179 8.49 -0.47 9.88
N PRO A 180 8.00 -0.16 11.10
CA PRO A 180 8.22 -1.01 12.27
C PRO A 180 7.45 -2.33 12.14
N ASN A 181 8.13 -3.47 12.12
CA ASN A 181 7.51 -4.79 12.11
C ASN A 181 7.52 -5.42 13.52
N PRO A 182 6.38 -5.92 14.04
CA PRO A 182 6.29 -6.60 15.33
C PRO A 182 6.84 -8.04 15.36
N HIS A 183 7.13 -8.66 14.21
CA HIS A 183 7.66 -10.02 14.11
C HIS A 183 9.12 -10.05 13.61
N PRO A 184 10.09 -10.27 14.52
CA PRO A 184 11.52 -10.23 14.23
C PRO A 184 12.05 -11.56 13.66
N SER A 185 11.39 -12.16 12.67
CA SER A 185 11.83 -13.47 12.13
C SER A 185 12.61 -13.39 10.82
N GLN A 186 12.60 -12.28 10.07
CA GLN A 186 13.46 -12.11 8.89
C GLN A 186 13.94 -10.66 8.72
N SER A 187 14.98 -10.50 7.89
CA SER A 187 15.81 -9.29 7.80
C SER A 187 15.01 -7.98 7.70
N HIS A 188 15.36 -6.97 8.48
CA HIS A 188 14.75 -5.63 8.38
C HIS A 188 15.06 -4.87 7.06
N ALA A 189 15.68 -5.52 6.07
CA ALA A 189 15.98 -4.89 4.79
C ALA A 189 14.71 -4.68 3.94
N HIS A 190 13.71 -5.57 4.09
CA HIS A 190 12.52 -5.59 3.25
C HIS A 190 11.46 -4.53 3.60
N LEU A 191 11.69 -3.72 4.63
CA LEU A 191 10.73 -2.70 5.12
C LEU A 191 11.22 -1.27 4.89
N LEU A 192 12.32 -1.12 4.15
CA LEU A 192 12.85 0.18 3.77
C LEU A 192 12.00 0.77 2.63
N ALA A 193 11.42 1.93 2.90
CA ALA A 193 10.66 2.69 1.92
C ALA A 193 11.32 4.04 1.66
N ILE A 194 11.35 4.45 0.40
CA ILE A 194 11.70 5.80 -0.04
C ILE A 194 10.43 6.43 -0.58
N ARG A 195 10.00 7.57 -0.03
CA ARG A 195 8.79 8.28 -0.48
C ARG A 195 9.11 9.72 -0.82
N GLU A 196 8.69 10.18 -2.00
CA GLU A 196 8.71 11.62 -2.33
C GLU A 196 7.62 12.33 -1.51
N VAL A 197 8.03 13.16 -0.55
CA VAL A 197 7.15 13.88 0.37
C VAL A 197 7.08 15.36 0.01
N SER A 198 6.10 16.08 0.58
CA SER A 198 5.99 17.52 0.37
C SER A 198 7.23 18.25 0.89
N PHE A 199 7.76 19.19 0.10
CA PHE A 199 8.86 20.06 0.51
C PHE A 199 8.36 21.09 1.53
N ALA A 200 8.30 20.67 2.80
CA ALA A 200 7.84 21.47 3.92
C ALA A 200 8.55 21.00 5.21
N GLY A 201 8.83 21.93 6.13
CA GLY A 201 9.44 21.58 7.42
C GLY A 201 8.63 20.56 8.23
N SER A 202 7.31 20.58 8.08
CA SER A 202 6.39 19.61 8.70
C SER A 202 6.59 18.16 8.25
N SER A 203 7.28 17.94 7.13
CA SER A 203 7.61 16.60 6.64
C SER A 203 8.83 15.99 7.33
N LEU A 204 9.63 16.79 8.05
CA LEU A 204 10.85 16.34 8.71
C LEU A 204 10.51 15.71 10.06
N VAL A 205 10.81 14.42 10.20
CA VAL A 205 10.48 13.60 11.37
C VAL A 205 11.77 13.01 11.97
N GLU A 206 11.93 13.16 13.28
CA GLU A 206 13.03 12.55 14.04
C GLU A 206 12.92 11.02 13.98
N GLY A 207 14.03 10.34 13.71
CA GLY A 207 14.09 8.89 13.52
C GLY A 207 14.27 8.46 12.05
N ASP A 208 14.06 9.36 11.08
CA ASP A 208 14.18 9.04 9.65
C ASP A 208 15.37 9.74 8.97
N VAL A 209 15.62 9.39 7.70
CA VAL A 209 16.61 10.06 6.85
C VAL A 209 15.92 10.79 5.70
N PHE A 210 16.36 12.01 5.40
CA PHE A 210 15.81 12.83 4.33
C PHE A 210 16.82 13.08 3.23
N VAL A 211 16.38 13.08 1.98
CA VAL A 211 17.17 13.47 0.83
C VAL A 211 16.49 14.63 0.14
N LEU A 212 17.15 15.79 0.10
CA LEU A 212 16.73 16.96 -0.65
C LEU A 212 17.48 17.01 -1.98
N ASP A 213 16.74 16.86 -3.06
CA ASP A 213 17.24 16.96 -4.41
C ASP A 213 16.92 18.34 -4.99
N LYS A 214 17.98 19.10 -5.29
CA LYS A 214 17.97 20.45 -5.86
C LYS A 214 18.44 20.48 -7.32
N GLY A 215 18.47 19.34 -8.00
CA GLY A 215 18.99 19.18 -9.35
C GLY A 215 20.53 19.18 -9.40
N THR A 216 21.18 20.32 -9.20
CA THR A 216 22.67 20.41 -9.21
C THR A 216 23.28 19.99 -7.88
N LYS A 217 22.50 19.99 -6.80
CA LYS A 217 22.91 19.54 -5.47
C LYS A 217 21.96 18.47 -4.94
N VAL A 218 22.49 17.49 -4.24
CA VAL A 218 21.70 16.48 -3.52
C VAL A 218 22.22 16.41 -2.09
N TRP A 219 21.34 16.71 -1.15
CA TRP A 219 21.67 16.77 0.27
C TRP A 219 20.98 15.66 1.03
N GLN A 220 21.72 14.96 1.88
CA GLN A 220 21.18 13.97 2.81
C GLN A 220 21.20 14.56 4.22
N LEU A 221 20.09 14.49 4.93
CA LEU A 221 19.98 14.80 6.35
C LEU A 221 19.69 13.52 7.13
N ASN A 222 20.59 13.14 8.02
CA ASN A 222 20.37 12.10 9.01
C ASN A 222 19.81 12.74 10.29
N THR A 223 18.57 12.44 10.64
CA THR A 223 18.00 12.93 11.90
C THR A 223 18.54 12.14 13.10
N LYS A 224 18.32 12.64 14.31
CA LYS A 224 18.57 11.88 15.53
C LYS A 224 17.76 10.59 15.53
N GLU A 225 18.32 9.56 16.16
CA GLU A 225 17.69 8.23 16.28
C GLU A 225 17.52 7.46 14.96
N SER A 226 17.87 8.04 13.80
CA SER A 226 17.84 7.33 12.51
C SER A 226 18.74 6.11 12.47
N ALA A 227 18.20 5.01 11.94
CA ALA A 227 18.85 3.71 11.90
C ALA A 227 19.96 3.67 10.84
N GLY A 228 21.02 2.90 11.11
CA GLY A 228 22.15 2.76 10.17
C GLY A 228 21.73 2.22 8.79
N LYS A 229 20.68 1.39 8.73
CA LYS A 229 20.13 0.86 7.48
C LYS A 229 19.45 1.95 6.63
N GLU A 230 18.74 2.89 7.26
CA GLU A 230 18.13 4.03 6.56
C GLU A 230 19.21 4.95 5.99
N LYS A 231 20.25 5.22 6.78
CA LYS A 231 21.41 6.05 6.34
C LYS A 231 22.11 5.44 5.14
N PHE A 232 22.35 4.13 5.18
CA PHE A 232 22.98 3.41 4.07
C PHE A 232 22.07 3.44 2.83
N ARG A 233 20.78 3.19 3.01
CA ARG A 233 19.81 3.20 1.91
C ARG A 233 19.66 4.57 1.26
N ALA A 234 19.65 5.62 2.06
CA ALA A 234 19.65 7.00 1.58
C ALA A 234 20.91 7.30 0.76
N ALA A 235 22.09 6.86 1.21
CA ALA A 235 23.33 7.04 0.47
C ALA A 235 23.33 6.31 -0.89
N GLU A 236 22.78 5.09 -0.96
CA GLU A 236 22.57 4.38 -2.23
C GLU A 236 21.64 5.16 -3.18
N PHE A 237 20.55 5.70 -2.63
CA PHE A 237 19.59 6.48 -3.40
C PHE A 237 20.20 7.78 -3.93
N VAL A 238 20.92 8.54 -3.08
CA VAL A 238 21.67 9.74 -3.47
C VAL A 238 22.67 9.44 -4.58
N ARG A 239 23.39 8.33 -4.47
CA ARG A 239 24.31 7.87 -5.51
C ARG A 239 23.58 7.60 -6.82
N SER A 240 22.43 6.92 -6.77
CA SER A 240 21.63 6.65 -7.97
C SER A 240 21.16 7.93 -8.68
N LEU A 241 20.79 8.97 -7.92
CA LEU A 241 20.44 10.28 -8.45
C LEU A 241 21.64 10.97 -9.11
N SER A 242 22.80 10.95 -8.45
CA SER A 242 24.05 11.54 -8.97
C SER A 242 24.56 10.82 -10.23
N ASP A 243 24.55 9.49 -10.23
CA ASP A 243 25.01 8.66 -11.36
C ASP A 243 24.11 8.89 -12.59
N GLY A 244 22.79 9.01 -12.40
CA GLY A 244 21.84 9.38 -13.45
C GLY A 244 22.13 10.76 -14.08
N ARG A 245 22.80 11.65 -13.35
CA ARG A 245 23.21 13.00 -13.80
C ARG A 245 24.66 13.06 -14.29
N LYS A 246 25.27 11.90 -14.60
CA LYS A 246 26.67 11.78 -15.06
C LYS A 246 27.68 12.42 -14.08
N GLY A 247 27.39 12.39 -12.78
CA GLY A 247 28.28 12.91 -11.74
C GLY A 247 28.36 14.44 -11.66
N GLY A 248 27.51 15.18 -12.37
CA GLY A 248 27.47 16.65 -12.32
C GLY A 248 26.79 17.24 -11.08
N CYS A 249 26.68 16.47 -10.00
CA CYS A 249 25.91 16.84 -8.81
C CYS A 249 26.80 16.91 -7.56
N GLU A 250 26.69 17.99 -6.81
CA GLU A 250 27.35 18.15 -5.51
C GLU A 250 26.54 17.39 -4.45
N VAL A 251 27.15 16.37 -3.83
CA VAL A 251 26.54 15.59 -2.75
C VAL A 251 27.05 16.10 -1.40
N THR A 252 26.13 16.36 -0.46
CA THR A 252 26.46 16.77 0.91
C THR A 252 25.65 15.97 1.91
N VAL A 253 26.29 15.52 3.00
CA VAL A 253 25.62 14.79 4.09
C VAL A 253 25.68 15.66 5.35
N PHE A 254 24.54 15.78 6.01
CA PHE A 254 24.35 16.49 7.26
C PHE A 254 23.84 15.53 8.33
N ASP A 255 24.33 15.68 9.56
CA ASP A 255 23.78 15.00 10.73
C ASP A 255 23.10 16.04 11.62
N GLU A 256 21.90 15.73 12.11
CA GLU A 256 21.15 16.64 12.99
C GLU A 256 21.97 17.04 14.23
N GLY A 257 22.08 18.35 14.48
CA GLY A 257 22.90 18.91 15.56
C GLY A 257 24.40 18.99 15.22
N GLY A 258 24.83 18.45 14.08
CA GLY A 258 26.17 18.57 13.54
C GLY A 258 26.44 19.90 12.84
N HIS A 259 27.70 20.11 12.44
CA HIS A 259 28.11 21.29 11.70
C HIS A 259 27.41 21.34 10.34
N GLY A 260 26.78 22.47 10.00
CA GLY A 260 26.10 22.67 8.72
C GLY A 260 24.67 22.16 8.63
N ALA A 261 24.14 21.43 9.62
CA ALA A 261 22.74 20.97 9.60
C ALA A 261 21.73 22.13 9.50
N GLY A 262 22.07 23.29 10.09
CA GLY A 262 21.27 24.51 9.95
C GLY A 262 21.15 25.02 8.50
N ILE A 263 22.12 24.70 7.63
CA ILE A 263 22.05 25.03 6.19
C ILE A 263 20.93 24.25 5.52
N PHE A 264 20.80 22.95 5.85
CA PHE A 264 19.70 22.13 5.34
C PHE A 264 18.35 22.65 5.85
N LEU A 265 18.23 22.93 7.15
CA LEU A 265 16.97 23.39 7.74
C LEU A 265 16.55 24.77 7.24
N ALA A 266 17.51 25.66 6.95
CA ALA A 266 17.24 26.99 6.42
C ALA A 266 16.51 26.97 5.05
N GLU A 267 16.62 25.89 4.27
CA GLU A 267 15.86 25.73 3.02
C GLU A 267 14.35 25.67 3.22
N PHE A 268 13.90 25.32 4.43
CA PHE A 268 12.48 25.21 4.79
C PHE A 268 11.96 26.45 5.55
N GLY A 269 12.83 27.39 5.89
CA GLY A 269 12.53 28.61 6.66
C GLY A 269 13.27 28.69 8.00
N GLU A 270 13.45 29.91 8.52
CA GLU A 270 14.30 30.22 9.69
C GLU A 270 13.89 29.51 10.99
N ASP A 271 12.61 29.20 11.15
CA ASP A 271 12.05 28.56 12.35
C ASP A 271 11.76 27.05 12.17
N THR A 272 12.33 26.41 11.14
CA THR A 272 12.06 24.99 10.88
C THR A 272 12.70 24.11 11.96
N THR A 273 11.86 23.29 12.59
CA THR A 273 12.29 22.27 13.54
C THR A 273 11.90 20.88 13.04
N ILE A 274 12.74 19.89 13.33
CA ILE A 274 12.41 18.48 13.09
C ILE A 274 11.37 18.06 14.14
N HIS A 275 10.25 17.50 13.68
CA HIS A 275 9.18 17.07 14.56
C HIS A 275 9.49 15.68 15.12
N ARG A 276 9.23 15.48 16.40
CA ARG A 276 9.27 14.16 17.01
C ARG A 276 7.89 13.53 16.93
N GLU A 277 7.75 12.45 16.16
CA GLU A 277 6.54 11.64 16.26
C GLU A 277 6.49 11.03 17.67
N SER A 278 5.39 11.28 18.39
CA SER A 278 5.19 10.67 19.69
C SER A 278 5.09 9.15 19.48
N PRO A 279 5.87 8.32 20.19
CA PRO A 279 5.66 6.88 20.12
C PRO A 279 4.19 6.64 20.47
N GLN A 280 3.43 6.05 19.53
CA GLN A 280 2.08 5.60 19.85
C GLN A 280 2.23 4.67 21.03
N SER A 281 1.68 5.06 22.18
CA SER A 281 1.72 4.25 23.39
C SER A 281 1.13 2.89 23.02
N ALA A 282 1.98 1.88 22.90
CA ALA A 282 1.57 0.50 22.76
C ALA A 282 0.88 0.14 24.07
N SER A 283 -0.43 0.38 24.18
CA SER A 283 -1.22 -0.17 25.25
C SER A 283 -1.29 -1.67 25.02
N GLU A 284 -0.68 -2.39 25.96
CA GLU A 284 -0.60 -3.83 26.07
C GLU A 284 -2.00 -4.45 26.15
N ALA A 285 -2.57 -4.78 24.98
CA ALA A 285 -3.52 -5.87 24.71
C ALA A 285 -3.95 -5.76 23.24
N SER A 286 -3.62 -6.76 22.42
CA SER A 286 -4.20 -6.90 21.08
C SER A 286 -5.69 -7.25 21.20
N ASN A 287 -6.54 -6.25 21.41
CA ASN A 287 -7.98 -6.42 21.37
C ASN A 287 -8.43 -6.37 19.91
N PHE A 288 -8.49 -7.53 19.26
CA PHE A 288 -9.20 -7.68 18.00
C PHE A 288 -10.65 -8.09 18.27
N ASN A 289 -11.56 -7.68 17.38
CA ASN A 289 -12.95 -8.09 17.44
C ASN A 289 -13.28 -8.94 16.21
N LEU A 290 -14.15 -9.93 16.38
CA LEU A 290 -14.63 -10.76 15.27
C LEU A 290 -16.12 -10.48 15.07
N TYR A 291 -16.52 -10.28 13.81
CA TYR A 291 -17.89 -10.07 13.41
C TYR A 291 -18.27 -11.11 12.37
N ARG A 292 -19.42 -11.76 12.53
CA ARG A 292 -20.03 -12.54 11.45
C ARG A 292 -20.75 -11.60 10.50
N LEU A 293 -20.44 -11.71 9.22
CA LEU A 293 -21.10 -11.02 8.13
C LEU A 293 -22.35 -11.81 7.71
N SER A 294 -23.45 -11.10 7.47
CA SER A 294 -24.63 -11.66 6.82
C SER A 294 -25.28 -10.63 5.91
N ASP A 295 -25.62 -11.03 4.67
CA ASP A 295 -26.29 -10.21 3.68
C ASP A 295 -27.77 -10.59 3.44
N ALA A 296 -28.33 -11.49 4.26
CA ALA A 296 -29.68 -12.05 4.07
C ALA A 296 -30.81 -11.00 4.03
N SER A 297 -30.57 -9.81 4.59
CA SER A 297 -31.53 -8.68 4.59
C SER A 297 -31.49 -7.82 3.32
N GLY A 298 -30.56 -8.09 2.39
CA GLY A 298 -30.24 -7.23 1.25
C GLY A 298 -29.24 -6.12 1.57
N THR A 299 -28.96 -5.88 2.86
CA THR A 299 -27.86 -5.02 3.34
C THR A 299 -26.92 -5.82 4.22
N PRO A 300 -25.59 -5.56 4.17
CA PRO A 300 -24.64 -6.26 5.03
C PRO A 300 -24.88 -5.90 6.50
N THR A 301 -24.94 -6.92 7.34
CA THR A 301 -25.03 -6.80 8.80
C THR A 301 -23.86 -7.50 9.44
N PHE A 302 -23.39 -6.96 10.57
CA PHE A 302 -22.20 -7.44 11.28
C PHE A 302 -22.57 -7.75 12.72
N SER A 303 -22.65 -9.04 13.06
CA SER A 303 -22.94 -9.49 14.43
C SER A 303 -21.65 -9.85 15.14
N ALA A 304 -21.33 -9.15 16.23
CA ALA A 304 -20.14 -9.41 17.03
C ALA A 304 -20.14 -10.82 17.64
N ILE A 305 -18.99 -11.48 17.60
CA ILE A 305 -18.74 -12.77 18.26
C ILE A 305 -18.10 -12.51 19.61
N GLU A 306 -18.62 -13.16 20.66
CA GLU A 306 -18.12 -13.00 22.01
C GLU A 306 -16.79 -13.75 22.22
N SER A 307 -15.91 -13.18 23.05
CA SER A 307 -14.64 -13.78 23.45
C SER A 307 -14.81 -15.01 24.35
N PRO A 308 -13.92 -16.01 24.31
CA PRO A 308 -12.64 -16.04 23.59
C PRO A 308 -12.81 -16.31 22.09
N ILE A 309 -12.12 -15.53 21.26
CA ILE A 309 -12.13 -15.70 19.81
C ILE A 309 -10.96 -16.61 19.43
N THR A 310 -11.27 -17.72 18.79
CA THR A 310 -10.30 -18.72 18.31
C THR A 310 -10.62 -19.12 16.88
N PHE A 311 -9.76 -19.91 16.24
CA PHE A 311 -10.02 -20.40 14.88
C PHE A 311 -11.36 -21.15 14.76
N SER A 312 -11.76 -21.88 15.81
CA SER A 312 -13.05 -22.58 15.90
C SER A 312 -14.28 -21.69 15.98
N SER A 313 -14.13 -20.37 16.17
CA SER A 313 -15.22 -19.40 16.07
C SER A 313 -15.68 -19.18 14.62
N LEU A 314 -14.85 -19.57 13.64
CA LEU A 314 -15.16 -19.47 12.21
C LEU A 314 -15.98 -20.68 11.75
N SER A 315 -16.99 -20.42 10.93
CA SER A 315 -17.86 -21.45 10.35
C SER A 315 -17.75 -21.44 8.84
N SER A 316 -17.54 -22.61 8.23
CA SER A 316 -17.46 -22.75 6.76
C SER A 316 -18.71 -22.26 6.02
N SER A 317 -19.86 -22.16 6.70
CA SER A 317 -21.12 -21.64 6.15
C SER A 317 -21.19 -20.12 6.00
N ASP A 318 -20.24 -19.39 6.59
CA ASP A 318 -20.38 -17.95 6.82
C ASP A 318 -19.13 -17.17 6.42
N ALA A 319 -19.28 -15.86 6.33
CA ALA A 319 -18.18 -14.92 6.17
C ALA A 319 -17.96 -14.13 7.47
N PHE A 320 -16.71 -13.76 7.75
CA PHE A 320 -16.33 -13.08 8.99
C PHE A 320 -15.39 -11.92 8.73
N LEU A 321 -15.50 -10.87 9.55
CA LEU A 321 -14.59 -9.73 9.60
C LEU A 321 -13.84 -9.76 10.93
N LEU A 322 -12.52 -9.85 10.88
CA LEU A 322 -11.64 -9.68 12.04
C LEU A 322 -11.05 -8.28 12.01
N ASP A 323 -11.52 -7.47 12.94
CA ASP A 323 -11.13 -6.08 13.13
C ASP A 323 -9.91 -6.00 14.05
N ASN A 324 -8.73 -5.83 13.44
CA ASN A 324 -7.47 -5.52 14.11
C ASN A 324 -7.01 -4.09 13.76
N THR A 325 -7.92 -3.12 13.83
CA THR A 325 -7.66 -1.72 13.40
C THR A 325 -7.13 -0.81 14.51
N LEU A 326 -7.08 -1.28 15.76
CA LEU A 326 -6.54 -0.50 16.87
C LEU A 326 -5.05 -0.19 16.65
N PRO A 327 -4.51 0.89 17.25
CA PRO A 327 -3.15 1.34 17.02
C PRO A 327 -2.13 0.26 17.38
N SER A 328 -1.68 -0.46 16.36
CA SER A 328 -0.67 -1.50 16.40
C SER A 328 0.18 -1.34 15.14
N SER A 329 1.43 -1.78 15.22
CA SER A 329 2.33 -1.84 14.07
C SER A 329 1.83 -2.76 12.94
N SER A 330 0.80 -3.59 13.19
CA SER A 330 0.20 -4.53 12.23
C SER A 330 -1.30 -4.33 12.04
N ALA A 331 -1.77 -3.08 12.12
CA ALA A 331 -3.20 -2.77 11.96
C ALA A 331 -3.73 -3.21 10.57
N ALA A 332 -4.77 -4.05 10.57
CA ALA A 332 -5.40 -4.55 9.35
C ALA A 332 -6.84 -5.00 9.61
N MET A 333 -7.67 -4.98 8.58
CA MET A 333 -8.99 -5.59 8.56
C MET A 333 -8.92 -6.90 7.77
N TYR A 334 -9.25 -8.03 8.40
CA TYR A 334 -9.27 -9.32 7.70
C TYR A 334 -10.69 -9.75 7.38
N VAL A 335 -10.88 -10.30 6.19
CA VAL A 335 -12.16 -10.85 5.72
C VAL A 335 -11.93 -12.32 5.40
N TRP A 336 -12.52 -13.20 6.21
CA TRP A 336 -12.43 -14.63 6.02
C TRP A 336 -13.74 -15.15 5.42
N LEU A 337 -13.63 -15.92 4.34
CA LEU A 337 -14.75 -16.46 3.58
C LEU A 337 -14.83 -17.98 3.74
N GLY A 338 -15.88 -18.47 4.40
CA GLY A 338 -16.11 -19.91 4.53
C GLY A 338 -16.36 -20.59 3.18
N ALA A 339 -16.00 -21.86 3.07
CA ALA A 339 -16.10 -22.67 1.86
C ALA A 339 -17.55 -22.80 1.31
N GLN A 340 -18.56 -22.51 2.12
CA GLN A 340 -19.99 -22.56 1.79
C GLN A 340 -20.69 -21.19 1.91
N SER A 341 -19.93 -20.10 2.14
CA SER A 341 -20.46 -18.73 2.14
C SER A 341 -21.13 -18.35 0.82
N SER A 342 -22.02 -17.36 0.85
CA SER A 342 -22.82 -16.96 -0.30
C SER A 342 -21.96 -16.38 -1.43
N LEU A 343 -22.38 -16.55 -2.69
CA LEU A 343 -21.68 -15.95 -3.83
C LEU A 343 -21.61 -14.42 -3.73
N THR A 344 -22.66 -13.81 -3.17
CA THR A 344 -22.73 -12.37 -2.96
C THR A 344 -21.73 -11.92 -1.88
N GLU A 345 -21.66 -12.63 -0.75
CA GLU A 345 -20.67 -12.38 0.30
C GLU A 345 -19.25 -12.46 -0.25
N ARG A 346 -18.95 -13.49 -1.05
CA ARG A 346 -17.60 -13.67 -1.64
C ARG A 346 -17.21 -12.56 -2.60
N ARG A 347 -18.16 -12.08 -3.42
CA ARG A 347 -17.93 -11.02 -4.41
C ARG A 347 -17.82 -9.64 -3.77
N LEU A 348 -18.67 -9.36 -2.78
CA LEU A 348 -18.76 -8.05 -2.14
C LEU A 348 -17.95 -7.95 -0.84
N ALA A 349 -17.19 -8.99 -0.47
CA ALA A 349 -16.44 -9.06 0.79
C ALA A 349 -15.58 -7.83 1.07
N MET A 350 -14.77 -7.42 0.09
CA MET A 350 -13.90 -6.23 0.16
C MET A 350 -14.72 -4.95 0.33
N GLN A 351 -15.85 -4.85 -0.37
CA GLN A 351 -16.76 -3.71 -0.32
C GLN A 351 -17.43 -3.59 1.05
N TYR A 352 -17.85 -4.73 1.63
CA TYR A 352 -18.44 -4.77 2.96
C TYR A 352 -17.43 -4.41 4.04
N ALA A 353 -16.18 -4.88 3.94
CA ALA A 353 -15.12 -4.49 4.87
C ALA A 353 -14.77 -3.00 4.78
N GLN A 354 -14.72 -2.44 3.58
CA GLN A 354 -14.50 -1.01 3.42
C GLN A 354 -15.67 -0.19 4.00
N LYS A 355 -16.92 -0.62 3.74
CA LYS A 355 -18.10 0.00 4.35
C LYS A 355 -18.03 -0.05 5.88
N PHE A 356 -17.64 -1.19 6.45
CA PHE A 356 -17.47 -1.33 7.90
C PHE A 356 -16.45 -0.33 8.45
N LEU A 357 -15.29 -0.18 7.81
CA LEU A 357 -14.28 0.81 8.21
C LEU A 357 -14.83 2.23 8.10
N HIS A 358 -15.51 2.56 7.00
CA HIS A 358 -16.12 3.86 6.80
C HIS A 358 -17.18 4.16 7.87
N ASP A 359 -18.09 3.23 8.17
CA ASP A 359 -19.14 3.42 9.19
C ASP A 359 -18.55 3.50 10.61
N LYS A 360 -17.47 2.77 10.89
CA LYS A 360 -16.78 2.79 12.20
C LYS A 360 -16.06 4.10 12.47
N PHE A 361 -15.45 4.72 11.45
CA PHE A 361 -14.57 5.87 11.61
C PHE A 361 -15.08 7.18 10.99
N GLY A 362 -16.14 7.11 10.18
CA GLY A 362 -16.68 8.25 9.43
C GLY A 362 -17.33 9.33 10.30
N ASP A 363 -17.74 8.99 11.53
CA ASP A 363 -18.36 9.95 12.47
C ASP A 363 -17.35 10.63 13.42
N ASP A 364 -16.07 10.21 13.44
CA ASP A 364 -15.07 10.66 14.42
C ASP A 364 -14.19 11.82 13.88
N VAL A 365 -14.73 13.04 14.03
CA VAL A 365 -14.14 14.40 14.08
C VAL A 365 -12.61 14.60 13.76
N ILE A 366 -12.36 15.54 12.82
CA ILE A 366 -11.09 16.16 12.34
C ILE A 366 -10.28 15.32 11.32
N GLY A 367 -10.47 15.68 10.04
CA GLY A 367 -9.92 15.14 8.77
C GLY A 367 -8.70 14.22 8.77
N THR A 368 -7.66 14.47 9.56
CA THR A 368 -6.42 13.66 9.52
C THR A 368 -6.59 12.27 10.15
N LYS A 369 -7.51 12.08 11.11
CA LYS A 369 -7.79 10.77 11.71
C LYS A 369 -8.66 9.89 10.83
N SER A 370 -9.60 10.48 10.09
CA SER A 370 -10.50 9.77 9.16
C SER A 370 -9.70 9.08 8.04
N LYS A 371 -8.78 9.81 7.38
CA LYS A 371 -7.91 9.26 6.32
C LYS A 371 -7.15 8.01 6.75
N LYS A 372 -6.55 8.06 7.95
CA LYS A 372 -5.78 6.95 8.52
C LYS A 372 -6.62 5.69 8.70
N ALA A 373 -7.91 5.84 8.99
CA ALA A 373 -8.77 4.73 9.34
C ALA A 373 -9.38 4.01 8.13
N VAL A 374 -9.66 4.74 7.05
CA VAL A 374 -10.12 4.15 5.76
C VAL A 374 -8.98 3.64 4.87
N ALA A 375 -7.75 4.08 5.14
CA ALA A 375 -6.54 3.62 4.46
C ALA A 375 -5.96 2.32 5.06
N ILE A 376 -6.54 1.80 6.14
CA ILE A 376 -6.12 0.54 6.75
C ILE A 376 -6.18 -0.59 5.71
N PRO A 377 -5.13 -1.44 5.61
CA PRO A 377 -5.14 -2.59 4.74
C PRO A 377 -6.34 -3.49 4.97
N ILE A 378 -6.95 -3.95 3.88
CA ILE A 378 -7.99 -4.97 3.91
C ILE A 378 -7.42 -6.24 3.29
N VAL A 379 -7.50 -7.35 4.02
CA VAL A 379 -6.99 -8.66 3.59
C VAL A 379 -8.16 -9.62 3.46
N LYS A 380 -8.49 -10.04 2.24
CA LYS A 380 -9.54 -11.03 1.95
C LYS A 380 -8.89 -12.38 1.69
N MET A 381 -9.39 -13.43 2.36
CA MET A 381 -8.92 -14.81 2.20
C MET A 381 -10.10 -15.79 2.19
N GLN A 382 -9.90 -16.93 1.54
CA GLN A 382 -10.82 -18.06 1.60
C GLN A 382 -10.37 -19.06 2.66
N GLU A 383 -11.31 -19.84 3.18
CA GLU A 383 -11.04 -20.99 4.05
C GLU A 383 -9.96 -21.90 3.44
N GLY A 384 -8.91 -22.20 4.22
CA GLY A 384 -7.74 -22.98 3.82
C GLY A 384 -6.61 -22.17 3.16
N GLN A 385 -6.82 -20.88 2.90
CA GLN A 385 -5.81 -19.95 2.36
C GLN A 385 -5.47 -18.84 3.37
N GLU A 386 -5.57 -19.12 4.66
CA GLU A 386 -5.35 -18.10 5.67
C GLU A 386 -3.92 -17.56 5.68
N SER A 387 -3.79 -16.24 5.85
CA SER A 387 -2.48 -15.61 6.04
C SER A 387 -1.90 -15.94 7.42
N GLU A 388 -0.57 -16.00 7.54
CA GLU A 388 0.11 -16.25 8.81
C GLU A 388 -0.23 -15.20 9.88
N ALA A 389 -0.37 -13.94 9.50
CA ALA A 389 -0.75 -12.86 10.41
C ALA A 389 -2.15 -13.07 11.00
N PHE A 390 -3.11 -13.52 10.18
CA PHE A 390 -4.46 -13.85 10.63
C PHE A 390 -4.46 -15.06 11.59
N LEU A 391 -3.74 -16.13 11.24
CA LEU A 391 -3.64 -17.31 12.09
C LEU A 391 -3.00 -17.00 13.44
N THR A 392 -1.98 -16.14 13.45
CA THR A 392 -1.28 -15.73 14.68
C THR A 392 -2.21 -14.98 15.63
N LEU A 393 -3.11 -14.15 15.10
CA LEU A 393 -4.14 -13.46 15.92
C LEU A 393 -5.11 -14.44 16.57
N LEU A 394 -5.46 -15.53 15.89
CA LEU A 394 -6.43 -16.52 16.37
C LEU A 394 -5.82 -17.68 17.18
N GLY A 395 -4.51 -17.65 17.45
CA GLY A 395 -3.81 -18.67 18.23
C GLY A 395 -3.32 -19.89 17.42
N GLY A 396 -3.30 -19.83 16.10
CA GLY A 396 -2.87 -20.90 15.20
C GLY A 396 -3.98 -21.90 14.81
N GLN A 397 -3.69 -22.76 13.83
CA GLN A 397 -4.46 -23.98 13.56
C GLN A 397 -3.80 -25.11 14.36
N ASP A 398 -4.54 -25.75 15.27
CA ASP A 398 -4.12 -27.00 15.93
C ASP A 398 -4.06 -28.18 14.94
#